data_AF-A0A090V9N0-F1
#
_entry.id   AF-A0A090V9N0-F1
#
_cell.length_a   1.000
_cell.length_b   1.000
_cell.length_c   1.000
_cell.angle_alpha   90.00
_cell.angle_beta   90.00
_cell.angle_gamma   90.00
#
_symmetry.space_group_name_H-M   'P 1'
#
loop_
_entity.id
_entity.type
_entity.pdbx_description
1 polymer ?
#
loop_
_entity_poly.entity_id
_entity_poly.type
_entity_poly.pdbx_seq_one_letter_code
_entity_poly.pdbx_strand_id
1 'polypeptide(L)'
;MEELQTTHQFSIKELPSLIKETYTSWMADDPFRLSAIVAYYTVLALPALLVIIINVIGAIWGVEIVQGQVTDEISAALGKDAASAIENIISETQNSESNFLSTVIGIGTLLFGATGVFYQLKISLNEIWKIKTNRMLKFGKLLPIVL
;
A
#
# COMPACT_ATOMS: atom_id res chain seq x y z
N MET A 1 -2.28 5.94 -47.54
CA MET A 1 -1.04 6.52 -46.97
C MET A 1 -1.35 7.99 -46.71
N GLU A 2 -0.84 8.49 -45.57
CA GLU A 2 -0.84 9.90 -45.13
C GLU A 2 -2.18 10.57 -44.81
N GLU A 3 -2.38 10.88 -43.52
CA GLU A 3 -2.23 12.27 -43.07
C GLU A 3 -1.38 12.32 -41.80
N LEU A 4 -0.33 13.14 -41.89
CA LEU A 4 0.76 13.29 -40.94
C LEU A 4 0.35 14.25 -39.82
N GLN A 5 0.52 13.78 -38.58
CA GLN A 5 1.08 14.49 -37.43
C GLN A 5 0.91 16.02 -37.42
N THR A 6 -0.11 16.51 -36.71
CA THR A 6 -0.08 17.86 -36.15
C THR A 6 0.96 17.91 -35.04
N THR A 7 2.22 18.23 -35.36
CA THR A 7 3.20 18.61 -34.35
C THR A 7 2.76 19.93 -33.75
N HIS A 8 2.02 19.90 -32.64
CA HIS A 8 1.80 21.06 -31.80
C HIS A 8 3.19 21.51 -31.33
N GLN A 9 3.72 22.59 -31.92
CA GLN A 9 4.96 23.19 -31.44
C GLN A 9 4.65 23.76 -30.05
N PHE A 10 5.10 23.06 -29.02
CA PHE A 10 4.94 23.47 -27.63
C PHE A 10 5.55 24.87 -27.46
N SER A 11 4.70 25.88 -27.33
CA SER A 11 5.17 27.24 -27.08
C SER A 11 5.34 27.41 -25.58
N ILE A 12 6.47 27.98 -25.13
CA ILE A 12 6.70 28.30 -23.71
C ILE A 12 5.59 29.21 -23.15
N LYS A 13 4.87 29.92 -24.03
CA LYS A 13 3.70 30.75 -23.68
C LYS A 13 2.47 29.93 -23.23
N GLU A 14 2.41 28.64 -23.53
CA GLU A 14 1.31 27.71 -23.18
C GLU A 14 1.56 26.99 -21.83
N LEU A 15 2.79 27.04 -21.29
CA LEU A 15 3.11 26.47 -19.98
C LEU A 15 2.18 26.97 -18.86
N PRO A 16 1.88 28.27 -18.75
CA PRO A 16 0.99 28.77 -17.68
C PRO A 16 -0.44 28.23 -17.80
N SER A 17 -0.98 28.12 -19.01
CA SER A 17 -2.32 27.55 -19.23
C SER A 17 -2.36 26.07 -18.90
N LEU A 18 -1.33 25.31 -19.30
CA LEU A 18 -1.23 23.88 -19.01
C LEU A 18 -1.06 23.59 -17.52
N ILE A 19 -0.25 24.39 -16.80
CA ILE A 19 -0.11 24.28 -15.34
C ILE A 19 -1.46 24.56 -14.67
N LYS A 20 -2.17 25.61 -15.11
CA LYS A 20 -3.49 25.96 -14.56
C LYS A 20 -4.52 24.85 -14.81
N GLU A 21 -4.56 24.31 -16.01
CA GLU A 21 -5.48 23.24 -16.41
C GLU A 21 -5.16 21.93 -15.67
N THR A 22 -3.88 21.59 -15.54
CA THR A 22 -3.42 20.44 -14.75
C THR A 22 -3.79 20.60 -13.29
N TYR A 23 -3.53 21.76 -12.68
CA TYR A 23 -3.88 22.01 -11.28
C TYR A 23 -5.38 21.93 -11.04
N THR A 24 -6.19 22.52 -11.94
CA THR A 24 -7.65 22.51 -11.82
C THR A 24 -8.20 21.09 -11.96
N SER A 25 -7.69 20.32 -12.92
CA SER A 25 -8.06 18.92 -13.12
C SER A 25 -7.60 18.04 -11.95
N TRP A 26 -6.38 18.26 -11.45
CA TRP A 26 -5.83 17.53 -10.30
C TRP A 26 -6.66 17.79 -9.04
N MET A 27 -7.02 19.05 -8.77
CA MET A 27 -7.88 19.41 -7.64
C MET A 27 -9.29 18.84 -7.77
N ALA A 28 -9.84 18.75 -8.99
CA ALA A 28 -11.14 18.14 -9.24
C ALA A 28 -11.18 16.64 -8.90
N ASP A 29 -10.02 15.98 -8.90
CA ASP A 29 -9.88 14.56 -8.54
C ASP A 29 -9.62 14.33 -7.03
N ASP A 30 -9.79 15.35 -6.18
CA ASP A 30 -9.63 15.30 -4.71
C ASP A 30 -8.32 14.60 -4.25
N PRO A 31 -7.16 15.17 -4.62
CA PRO A 31 -5.88 14.51 -4.46
C PRO A 31 -5.44 14.40 -3.00
N PHE A 32 -5.94 15.29 -2.14
CA PHE A 32 -5.65 15.29 -0.70
C PHE A 32 -6.34 14.12 0.00
N ARG A 33 -7.63 13.88 -0.27
CA ARG A 33 -8.36 12.72 0.26
C ARG A 33 -7.66 11.43 -0.13
N LEU A 34 -7.28 11.31 -1.39
CA LEU A 34 -6.61 10.13 -1.93
C LEU A 34 -5.23 9.91 -1.31
N SER A 35 -4.44 10.97 -1.17
CA SER A 35 -3.14 10.90 -0.50
C SER A 35 -3.28 10.50 0.97
N ALA A 36 -4.29 11.04 1.67
CA ALA A 36 -4.58 10.69 3.06
C ALA A 36 -4.96 9.21 3.21
N ILE A 37 -5.76 8.66 2.29
CA ILE A 37 -6.13 7.24 2.27
C ILE A 37 -4.89 6.36 2.11
N VAL A 38 -4.02 6.68 1.16
CA VAL A 38 -2.77 5.91 0.93
C VAL A 38 -1.86 5.98 2.15
N ALA A 39 -1.67 7.16 2.74
CA ALA A 39 -0.87 7.33 3.94
C ALA A 39 -1.44 6.53 5.14
N TYR A 40 -2.75 6.64 5.39
CA TYR A 40 -3.41 5.93 6.49
C TYR A 40 -3.25 4.41 6.38
N TYR A 41 -3.50 3.85 5.19
CA TYR A 41 -3.32 2.42 4.97
C TYR A 41 -1.87 1.98 5.09
N THR A 42 -0.92 2.81 4.65
CA THR A 42 0.51 2.50 4.78
C THR A 42 0.92 2.46 6.25
N VAL A 43 0.55 3.48 7.03
CA VAL A 43 0.89 3.56 8.47
C VAL A 43 0.29 2.39 9.25
N LEU A 44 -0.94 1.98 8.94
CA LEU A 44 -1.57 0.83 9.61
C LEU A 44 -1.04 -0.53 9.15
N ALA A 45 -0.66 -0.67 7.88
CA ALA A 45 -0.16 -1.93 7.34
C ALA A 45 1.33 -2.18 7.63
N LEU A 46 2.12 -1.11 7.79
CA LEU A 46 3.58 -1.18 7.93
C LEU A 46 4.04 -2.08 9.09
N PRO A 47 3.49 -1.98 10.33
CA PRO A 47 3.86 -2.88 11.42
C PRO A 47 3.63 -4.36 11.09
N ALA A 48 2.43 -4.68 10.59
CA ALA A 48 2.05 -6.05 10.24
C ALA A 48 2.96 -6.64 9.15
N LEU A 49 3.27 -5.84 8.13
CA LEU A 49 4.15 -6.25 7.04
C LEU A 49 5.58 -6.50 7.55
N LEU A 50 6.10 -5.64 8.40
CA LEU A 50 7.43 -5.79 8.99
C LEU A 50 7.55 -7.07 9.83
N VAL A 51 6.55 -7.35 10.66
CA VAL A 51 6.49 -8.60 11.44
C VAL A 51 6.54 -9.82 10.53
N ILE A 52 5.79 -9.82 9.42
CA ILE A 52 5.80 -10.93 8.46
C ILE A 52 7.20 -11.07 7.82
N ILE A 53 7.78 -9.98 7.33
CA ILE A 53 9.10 -9.99 6.68
C ILE A 53 10.17 -10.49 7.65
N ILE A 54 10.21 -9.96 8.87
CA ILE A 54 11.21 -10.31 9.89
C ILE A 54 11.08 -11.76 10.31
N ASN A 55 9.86 -12.29 10.48
CA ASN A 55 9.69 -13.69 10.84
C ASN A 55 10.03 -14.64 9.68
N VAL A 56 9.61 -14.32 8.45
CA VAL A 56 9.85 -15.19 7.28
C VAL A 56 11.34 -15.24 6.91
N ILE A 57 12.00 -14.08 6.86
CA ILE A 57 13.42 -13.97 6.53
C ILE A 57 14.26 -14.36 7.74
N GLY A 58 13.88 -13.94 8.94
CA GLY A 58 14.57 -14.26 10.19
C GLY A 58 14.52 -15.74 10.54
N ALA A 59 13.53 -16.50 10.07
CA ALA A 59 13.54 -17.97 10.20
C ALA A 59 14.72 -18.64 9.47
N ILE A 60 15.29 -17.99 8.45
CA ILE A 60 16.43 -18.49 7.66
C ILE A 60 17.75 -17.91 8.17
N TRP A 61 17.78 -16.60 8.42
CA TRP A 61 19.02 -15.86 8.72
C TRP A 61 19.17 -15.40 10.18
N GLY A 62 18.16 -15.56 11.02
CA GLY A 62 18.08 -14.99 12.38
C GLY A 62 17.33 -13.66 12.40
N VAL A 63 16.42 -13.51 13.36
CA VAL A 63 15.52 -12.33 13.49
C VAL A 63 16.32 -11.06 13.76
N GLU A 64 17.37 -11.14 14.58
CA GLU A 64 18.20 -10.00 14.98
C GLU A 64 18.95 -9.40 13.78
N ILE A 65 19.42 -10.25 12.86
CA ILE A 65 20.14 -9.81 11.64
C ILE A 65 19.20 -9.04 10.72
N VAL A 66 17.99 -9.57 10.51
CA VAL A 66 16.99 -8.92 9.65
C VAL A 66 16.51 -7.61 10.26
N GLN A 67 16.27 -7.58 11.57
CA GLN A 67 15.89 -6.37 12.28
C GLN A 67 16.94 -5.27 12.11
N GLY A 68 18.21 -5.57 12.38
CA GLY A 68 19.30 -4.59 12.24
C GLY A 68 19.40 -4.01 10.83
N GLN A 69 19.34 -4.86 9.81
CA GLN A 69 19.43 -4.41 8.41
C GLN A 69 18.24 -3.52 8.01
N VAL A 70 17.02 -3.87 8.46
CA VAL A 70 15.82 -3.08 8.19
C VAL A 70 15.90 -1.72 8.89
N THR A 71 16.33 -1.68 10.16
CA THR A 71 16.48 -0.41 10.89
C THR A 71 17.55 0.49 10.29
N ASP A 72 18.65 -0.07 9.78
CA ASP A 72 19.72 0.68 9.12
C ASP A 72 19.24 1.33 7.81
N GLU A 73 18.49 0.58 6.98
CA GLU A 73 17.91 1.12 5.75
C GLU A 73 16.88 2.23 6.03
N ILE A 74 16.03 2.04 7.05
CA ILE A 74 15.06 3.06 7.45
C ILE A 74 15.77 4.29 8.00
N SER A 75 16.84 4.12 8.78
CA SER A 75 17.67 5.21 9.30
C SER A 75 18.33 6.01 8.18
N ALA A 76 18.86 5.32 7.16
CA ALA A 76 19.48 5.95 6.00
C ALA A 76 18.47 6.73 5.14
N ALA A 77 17.24 6.20 4.99
CA ALA A 77 16.21 6.81 4.14
C ALA A 77 15.39 7.90 4.84
N LEU A 78 15.06 7.72 6.11
CA LEU A 78 14.06 8.52 6.85
C LEU A 78 14.62 9.15 8.13
N GLY A 79 15.86 8.83 8.52
CA GLY A 79 16.50 9.32 9.73
C GLY A 79 16.27 8.45 10.95
N LYS A 80 17.01 8.76 12.01
CA LYS A 80 17.08 7.95 13.24
C LYS A 80 15.74 7.84 13.97
N ASP A 81 14.96 8.92 14.02
CA ASP A 81 13.68 8.92 14.74
C ASP A 81 12.68 7.93 14.13
N ALA A 82 12.64 7.86 12.79
CA ALA A 82 11.82 6.89 12.07
C ALA A 82 12.31 5.46 12.32
N ALA A 83 13.62 5.24 12.30
CA ALA A 83 14.20 3.93 12.59
C ALA A 83 13.86 3.46 14.01
N SER A 84 13.98 4.33 15.02
CA SER A 84 13.62 4.00 16.40
C SER A 84 12.13 3.69 16.57
N ALA A 85 11.24 4.37 15.85
CA ALA A 85 9.81 4.04 15.88
C ALA A 85 9.55 2.61 15.36
N ILE A 86 10.25 2.21 14.29
CA ILE A 86 10.15 0.88 13.70
C ILE A 86 10.79 -0.19 14.60
N GLU A 87 11.96 0.10 15.17
CA GLU A 87 12.62 -0.79 16.12
C GLU A 87 11.72 -1.10 17.32
N ASN A 88 11.03 -0.09 17.86
CA ASN A 88 10.07 -0.27 18.96
C ASN A 88 8.87 -1.14 18.55
N ILE A 89 8.37 -0.98 17.32
CA ILE A 89 7.28 -1.82 16.80
C ILE A 89 7.73 -3.29 16.74
N ILE A 90 8.96 -3.53 16.32
CA ILE A 90 9.51 -4.88 16.15
C ILE A 90 9.80 -5.53 17.50
N SER A 91 10.48 -4.81 18.41
CA SER A 91 10.88 -5.35 19.71
C SER A 91 9.68 -5.74 20.57
N GLU A 92 8.59 -4.98 20.53
CA GLU A 92 7.35 -5.29 21.24
C GLU A 92 6.73 -6.62 20.76
N THR A 93 6.88 -6.95 19.48
CA THR A 93 6.32 -8.19 18.92
C THR A 93 7.13 -9.45 19.23
N GLN A 94 8.38 -9.32 19.70
CA GLN A 94 9.24 -10.46 20.04
C GLN A 94 9.04 -10.99 21.46
N ASN A 95 8.43 -10.22 22.37
CA ASN A 95 8.30 -10.57 23.79
C ASN A 95 7.15 -11.54 24.11
N SER A 96 6.53 -12.15 23.11
CA SER A 96 5.37 -13.03 23.29
C SER A 96 5.79 -14.50 23.31
N GLU A 97 5.74 -15.16 24.48
CA GLU A 97 5.71 -16.63 24.53
C GLU A 97 4.41 -17.12 23.86
N SER A 98 4.49 -17.48 22.57
CA SER A 98 3.32 -17.88 21.78
C SER A 98 3.36 -19.37 21.51
N ASN A 99 2.29 -20.07 21.91
CA ASN A 99 2.06 -21.46 21.51
C ASN A 99 1.71 -21.52 20.01
N PHE A 100 2.02 -22.64 19.35
CA PHE A 100 1.81 -22.84 17.89
C PHE A 100 0.41 -22.42 17.40
N LEU A 101 -0.64 -22.71 18.18
CA LEU A 101 -2.01 -22.29 17.88
C LEU A 101 -2.18 -20.76 17.83
N SER A 102 -1.58 -20.03 18.77
CA SER A 102 -1.62 -18.57 18.81
C SER A 102 -0.88 -17.96 17.62
N THR A 103 0.25 -18.55 17.22
CA THR A 103 0.99 -18.14 16.03
C THR A 103 0.14 -18.29 14.76
N VAL A 104 -0.51 -19.44 14.58
CA VAL A 104 -1.34 -19.71 13.40
C VAL A 104 -2.54 -18.76 13.33
N ILE A 105 -3.23 -18.53 14.46
CA ILE A 105 -4.36 -17.59 14.53
C ILE A 105 -3.89 -16.15 14.28
N GLY A 106 -2.74 -15.76 14.84
CA GLY A 106 -2.14 -14.43 14.64
C GLY A 106 -1.81 -14.18 13.17
N ILE A 107 -1.11 -15.11 12.52
CA ILE A 107 -0.80 -15.04 11.08
C ILE A 107 -2.10 -14.99 10.26
N GLY A 108 -3.07 -15.84 10.56
CA GLY A 108 -4.36 -15.85 9.85
C GLY A 108 -5.10 -14.51 9.96
N THR A 109 -5.12 -13.92 11.15
CA THR A 109 -5.74 -12.61 11.41
C THR A 109 -5.01 -11.49 10.68
N LEU A 110 -3.67 -11.50 10.71
CA LEU A 110 -2.84 -10.54 10.00
C LEU A 110 -3.06 -10.61 8.49
N LEU A 111 -3.07 -11.81 7.90
CA LEU A 111 -3.33 -12.00 6.47
C LEU A 111 -4.72 -11.52 6.08
N PHE A 112 -5.73 -11.79 6.92
CA PHE A 112 -7.10 -11.32 6.69
C PHE A 112 -7.19 -9.79 6.73
N GLY A 113 -6.63 -9.16 7.76
CA GLY A 113 -6.61 -7.70 7.92
C GLY A 113 -5.84 -7.02 6.78
N ALA A 114 -4.65 -7.52 6.45
CA ALA A 114 -3.84 -7.01 5.34
C ALA A 114 -4.58 -7.10 4.00
N THR A 115 -5.25 -8.23 3.74
CA THR A 115 -6.05 -8.39 2.50
C THR A 115 -7.20 -7.38 2.43
N GLY A 116 -7.90 -7.14 3.55
CA GLY A 116 -8.97 -6.14 3.62
C GLY A 116 -8.46 -4.72 3.32
N VAL A 117 -7.31 -4.35 3.91
CA VAL A 117 -6.65 -3.07 3.66
C VAL A 117 -6.24 -2.93 2.19
N PHE A 118 -5.57 -3.95 1.62
CA PHE A 118 -5.17 -3.94 0.21
C PHE A 118 -6.35 -3.86 -0.75
N TYR A 119 -7.44 -4.55 -0.44
CA TYR A 119 -8.66 -4.50 -1.23
C TYR A 119 -9.25 -3.08 -1.25
N GLN A 120 -9.28 -2.42 -0.10
CA GLN A 120 -9.77 -1.06 0.02
C GLN A 120 -8.84 -0.06 -0.66
N LEU A 121 -7.51 -0.24 -0.57
CA LEU A 121 -6.54 0.53 -1.33
C LEU A 121 -6.77 0.40 -2.84
N LYS A 122 -7.02 -0.82 -3.34
CA LYS A 122 -7.33 -1.05 -4.76
C LYS A 122 -8.61 -0.35 -5.19
N ILE A 123 -9.66 -0.37 -4.35
CA ILE A 123 -10.89 0.38 -4.62
C ILE A 123 -10.59 1.86 -4.72
N SER A 124 -9.87 2.42 -3.75
CA SER A 124 -9.50 3.84 -3.75
C SER A 124 -8.68 4.20 -4.98
N LEU A 125 -7.66 3.42 -5.35
CA LEU A 125 -6.85 3.62 -6.56
C LEU A 125 -7.69 3.53 -7.84
N ASN A 126 -8.62 2.57 -7.93
CA ASN A 126 -9.54 2.46 -9.06
C ASN A 126 -10.44 3.69 -9.18
N GLU A 127 -10.84 4.28 -8.05
CA GLU A 127 -11.59 5.54 -8.01
C GLU A 127 -10.75 6.71 -8.52
N ILE A 128 -9.47 6.82 -8.13
CA ILE A 128 -8.52 7.83 -8.65
C ILE A 128 -8.42 7.73 -10.17
N TRP A 129 -8.11 6.54 -10.66
CA TRP A 129 -7.84 6.31 -12.08
C TRP A 129 -9.12 6.15 -12.91
N LYS A 130 -10.30 6.38 -12.31
CA LYS A 130 -11.62 6.26 -12.95
C LYS A 130 -11.76 4.93 -13.70
N ILE A 131 -11.12 3.87 -13.18
CA ILE A 131 -11.19 2.54 -13.77
C ILE A 131 -12.60 2.02 -13.51
N LYS A 132 -13.39 1.86 -14.57
CA LYS A 132 -14.69 1.19 -14.51
C LYS A 132 -14.46 -0.26 -14.09
N THR A 133 -14.49 -0.51 -12.78
CA THR A 133 -14.46 -1.87 -12.25
C THR A 133 -15.73 -2.56 -12.76
N ASN A 134 -15.61 -3.45 -13.74
CA ASN A 134 -16.73 -4.28 -14.15
C ASN A 134 -17.19 -5.03 -12.91
N ARG A 135 -18.42 -4.75 -12.49
CA ARG A 135 -19.16 -5.32 -11.36
C ARG A 135 -18.71 -6.77 -11.13
N MET A 136 -17.85 -6.97 -10.13
CA MET A 136 -17.45 -8.30 -9.68
C MET A 136 -18.74 -9.08 -9.41
N LEU A 137 -18.86 -10.22 -10.09
CA LEU A 137 -20.03 -11.08 -10.13
C LEU A 137 -20.63 -11.24 -8.72
N LYS A 138 -21.94 -11.02 -8.62
CA LYS A 138 -22.72 -11.27 -7.39
C LYS A 138 -22.57 -12.75 -7.03
N PHE A 139 -21.63 -13.10 -6.15
CA PHE A 139 -21.40 -14.47 -5.66
C PHE A 139 -22.66 -15.10 -5.04
N GLY A 140 -23.65 -14.30 -4.63
CA GLY A 140 -24.95 -14.78 -4.14
C GLY A 140 -25.94 -15.29 -5.21
N LYS A 141 -25.59 -15.33 -6.51
CA LYS A 141 -26.49 -15.81 -7.59
C LYS A 141 -26.14 -17.19 -8.18
N LEU A 142 -25.13 -17.88 -7.66
CA LEU A 142 -24.70 -19.19 -8.18
C LEU A 142 -25.20 -20.41 -7.37
N LEU A 143 -26.02 -20.20 -6.34
CA LEU A 143 -26.53 -21.28 -5.48
C LEU A 143 -27.70 -22.15 -6.00
N PRO A 144 -28.46 -21.85 -7.09
CA PRO A 144 -29.60 -22.71 -7.46
C PRO A 144 -29.30 -23.80 -8.51
N ILE A 145 -28.04 -24.16 -8.79
CA ILE A 145 -27.71 -25.16 -9.84
C ILE A 145 -27.21 -26.51 -9.26
N VAL A 146 -27.09 -26.64 -7.94
CA VAL A 146 -26.80 -27.92 -7.28
C VAL A 146 -27.86 -28.18 -6.20
N LEU A 147 -29.06 -28.54 -6.65
CA LEU A 147 -30.09 -29.29 -5.92
C LEU A 147 -31.10 -29.86 -6.92
#